data_AF-A0AAW6DWB9-F1
#
_entry.id   AF-A0AAW6DWB9-F1
#
_cell.length_a   1.000
_cell.length_b   1.000
_cell.length_c   1.000
_cell.angle_alpha   90.00
_cell.angle_beta   90.00
_cell.angle_gamma   90.00
#
_symmetry.space_group_name_H-M   'P 1'
#
loop_
_entity.id
_entity.type
_entity.pdbx_description
1 polymer ?
#
loop_
_entity_poly.entity_id
_entity_poly.type
_entity_poly.pdbx_seq_one_letter_code
_entity_poly.pdbx_strand_id
1 'polypeptide(L)'
;MTYEEVIEKIRSTTKVSVVSVKDIQHGKSITLSNGSIINCFNTGKHNVQGRNTDETKAILGETAKLGNRKIFVVYGHDDIARTQLEALLRRWDLEPIILDQQASGGQTIIEKLEEYSQEVGYAIVLATPDDEGKSKSEDSYKSRVRQNVVLELGMFLAKLGREKVAILLKEDIEFEKPSDIHGLIYIPFDKKVDEVAINLIRELSKQGYNIDPLRI
;
A
#
# COMPACT_ATOMS: atom_id res chain seq x y z
N MET A 1 -2.16 -22.08 -18.41
CA MET A 1 -1.72 -23.27 -17.66
C MET A 1 -2.71 -24.38 -17.92
N THR A 2 -2.26 -25.50 -18.47
CA THR A 2 -3.10 -26.68 -18.71
C THR A 2 -3.40 -27.42 -17.41
N TYR A 3 -4.34 -28.37 -17.45
CA TYR A 3 -4.66 -29.21 -16.29
C TYR A 3 -3.44 -30.00 -15.79
N GLU A 4 -2.63 -30.51 -16.72
CA GLU A 4 -1.42 -31.28 -16.44
C GLU A 4 -0.37 -30.44 -15.71
N GLU A 5 -0.11 -29.23 -16.18
CA GLU A 5 0.80 -28.27 -15.54
C GLU A 5 0.33 -27.88 -14.14
N VAL A 6 -0.99 -27.66 -13.96
CA VAL A 6 -1.58 -27.36 -12.64
C VAL A 6 -1.37 -28.53 -11.68
N ILE A 7 -1.68 -29.77 -12.10
CA ILE A 7 -1.50 -30.97 -11.27
C ILE A 7 -0.04 -31.18 -10.89
N GLU A 8 0.89 -30.96 -11.82
CA GLU A 8 2.33 -31.09 -11.56
C GLU A 8 2.78 -30.11 -10.47
N LYS A 9 2.39 -28.84 -10.57
CA LYS A 9 2.68 -27.83 -9.55
C LYS A 9 2.08 -28.19 -8.19
N ILE A 10 0.82 -28.63 -8.15
CA ILE A 10 0.18 -29.06 -6.91
C ILE A 10 0.88 -30.28 -6.30
N ARG A 11 1.32 -31.24 -7.11
CA ARG A 11 2.05 -32.43 -6.61
C ARG A 11 3.49 -32.13 -6.20
N SER A 12 4.08 -31.06 -6.72
CA SER A 12 5.43 -30.62 -6.36
C SER A 12 5.51 -29.93 -4.99
N THR A 13 4.38 -29.52 -4.41
CA THR A 13 4.32 -28.90 -3.08
C THR A 13 3.83 -29.86 -2.02
N THR A 14 4.28 -29.66 -0.77
CA THR A 14 3.80 -30.40 0.41
C THR A 14 2.66 -29.68 1.14
N LYS A 15 2.32 -28.45 0.75
CA LYS A 15 1.34 -27.62 1.45
C LYS A 15 -0.11 -28.06 1.26
N VAL A 16 -0.43 -28.60 0.08
CA VAL A 16 -1.79 -29.00 -0.30
C VAL A 16 -1.75 -30.33 -1.05
N SER A 17 -2.84 -31.07 -0.99
CA SER A 17 -3.02 -32.32 -1.74
C SER A 17 -4.35 -32.32 -2.49
N VAL A 18 -4.41 -33.07 -3.59
CA VAL A 18 -5.63 -33.22 -4.39
C VAL A 18 -6.60 -34.13 -3.64
N VAL A 19 -7.79 -33.62 -3.34
CA VAL A 19 -8.88 -34.36 -2.68
C VAL A 19 -9.79 -35.03 -3.71
N SER A 20 -10.19 -34.28 -4.75
CA SER A 20 -11.05 -34.82 -5.80
C SER A 20 -10.87 -34.08 -7.11
N VAL A 21 -11.09 -34.76 -8.22
CA VAL A 21 -11.17 -34.15 -9.56
C VAL A 21 -12.53 -34.47 -10.16
N LYS A 22 -13.22 -33.46 -10.70
CA LYS A 22 -14.52 -33.58 -11.37
C LYS A 22 -14.43 -32.99 -12.77
N ASP A 23 -15.04 -33.64 -13.75
CA ASP A 23 -15.22 -33.03 -15.07
C ASP A 23 -16.27 -31.92 -14.99
N ILE A 24 -15.99 -30.79 -15.65
CA ILE A 24 -16.90 -29.63 -15.75
C ILE A 24 -17.09 -29.25 -17.21
N GLN A 25 -18.06 -28.37 -17.47
CA GLN A 25 -18.29 -27.87 -18.82
C GLN A 25 -17.00 -27.19 -19.35
N HIS A 26 -16.43 -27.78 -20.41
CA HIS A 26 -15.17 -27.35 -21.03
C HIS A 26 -13.93 -27.40 -20.13
N GLY A 27 -13.84 -28.34 -19.18
CA GLY A 27 -12.66 -28.45 -18.33
C GLY A 27 -12.72 -29.49 -17.22
N LYS A 28 -11.82 -29.35 -16.23
CA LYS A 28 -11.78 -30.13 -15.00
C LYS A 28 -11.71 -29.22 -13.78
N SER A 29 -12.37 -29.61 -12.70
CA SER A 29 -12.35 -28.94 -11.40
C SER A 29 -11.60 -29.79 -10.39
N ILE A 30 -10.62 -29.21 -9.70
CA ILE A 30 -9.74 -29.87 -8.75
C ILE A 30 -10.03 -29.30 -7.36
N THR A 31 -10.50 -30.12 -6.44
CA THR A 31 -10.65 -29.75 -5.03
C THR A 31 -9.38 -30.11 -4.26
N LEU A 32 -8.85 -29.18 -3.47
CA LEU A 32 -7.65 -29.37 -2.66
C LEU A 32 -7.97 -29.54 -1.17
N SER A 33 -7.01 -30.08 -0.41
CA SER A 33 -7.12 -30.36 1.02
C SER A 33 -7.33 -29.12 1.88
N ASN A 34 -6.89 -27.95 1.41
CA ASN A 34 -7.11 -26.66 2.07
C ASN A 34 -8.51 -26.05 1.79
N GLY A 35 -9.39 -26.76 1.06
CA GLY A 35 -10.73 -26.32 0.72
C GLY A 35 -10.82 -25.34 -0.46
N SER A 36 -9.70 -25.10 -1.15
CA SER A 36 -9.70 -24.38 -2.43
C SER A 36 -10.09 -25.30 -3.58
N ILE A 37 -10.59 -24.69 -4.65
CA ILE A 37 -11.03 -25.37 -5.88
C ILE A 37 -10.38 -24.67 -7.08
N ILE A 38 -9.70 -25.43 -7.93
CA ILE A 38 -9.10 -24.93 -9.17
C ILE A 38 -9.93 -25.43 -10.34
N ASN A 39 -10.56 -24.52 -11.10
CA ASN A 39 -11.21 -24.89 -12.36
C ASN A 39 -10.23 -24.65 -13.50
N CYS A 40 -9.86 -25.72 -14.21
CA CYS A 40 -8.98 -25.70 -15.38
C CYS A 40 -9.83 -25.88 -16.63
N PHE A 41 -9.81 -24.92 -17.56
CA PHE A 41 -10.55 -24.99 -18.81
C PHE A 41 -9.67 -25.50 -19.94
N ASN A 42 -10.30 -26.14 -20.95
CA ASN A 42 -9.63 -26.66 -22.14
C ASN A 42 -8.89 -25.58 -22.96
N THR A 43 -9.18 -24.30 -22.71
CA THR A 43 -8.52 -23.14 -23.31
C THR A 43 -7.17 -22.79 -22.67
N GLY A 44 -6.75 -23.51 -21.62
CA GLY A 44 -5.55 -23.19 -20.83
C GLY A 44 -5.76 -22.06 -19.83
N LYS A 45 -6.98 -21.53 -19.72
CA LYS A 45 -7.39 -20.65 -18.62
C LYS A 45 -7.68 -21.48 -17.37
N HIS A 46 -7.39 -20.92 -16.21
CA HIS A 46 -7.80 -21.49 -14.94
C HIS A 46 -8.31 -20.39 -14.00
N ASN A 47 -9.08 -20.77 -12.99
CA ASN A 47 -9.43 -19.91 -11.88
C ASN A 47 -9.34 -20.67 -10.56
N VAL A 48 -9.13 -19.93 -9.47
CA VAL A 48 -9.07 -20.47 -8.11
C VAL A 48 -10.23 -19.87 -7.30
N GLN A 49 -11.06 -20.72 -6.72
CA GLN A 49 -12.21 -20.37 -5.88
C GLN A 49 -12.24 -21.20 -4.59
N GLY A 50 -13.22 -20.99 -3.71
CA GLY A 50 -13.35 -21.72 -2.45
C GLY A 50 -12.63 -21.03 -1.29
N ARG A 51 -12.10 -21.80 -0.33
CA ARG A 51 -11.37 -21.29 0.85
C ARG A 51 -9.86 -21.30 0.59
N ASN A 52 -9.11 -20.45 1.27
CA ASN A 52 -7.63 -20.41 1.20
C ASN A 52 -7.10 -20.26 -0.24
N THR A 53 -7.74 -19.42 -1.04
CA THR A 53 -7.39 -19.25 -2.47
C THR A 53 -6.03 -18.60 -2.68
N ASP A 54 -5.57 -17.76 -1.75
CA ASP A 54 -4.29 -17.06 -1.86
C ASP A 54 -3.08 -18.01 -1.81
N GLU A 55 -3.11 -19.01 -0.92
CA GLU A 55 -2.09 -20.06 -0.85
C GLU A 55 -2.04 -20.87 -2.16
N THR A 56 -3.22 -21.23 -2.68
CA THR A 56 -3.33 -22.01 -3.92
C THR A 56 -2.85 -21.22 -5.13
N LYS A 57 -3.20 -19.93 -5.24
CA LYS A 57 -2.69 -19.05 -6.31
C LYS A 57 -1.16 -18.94 -6.25
N ALA A 58 -0.60 -18.77 -5.06
CA ALA A 58 0.86 -18.72 -4.87
C ALA A 58 1.55 -20.02 -5.34
N ILE A 59 0.97 -21.19 -5.06
CA ILE A 59 1.50 -22.49 -5.52
C ILE A 59 1.47 -22.60 -7.05
N LEU A 60 0.41 -22.12 -7.69
CA LEU A 60 0.30 -22.13 -9.14
C LEU A 60 1.30 -21.17 -9.80
N GLY A 61 2.00 -20.33 -9.03
CA GLY A 61 2.84 -19.28 -9.60
C GLY A 61 2.00 -18.26 -10.35
N GLU A 62 0.68 -18.22 -10.09
CA GLU A 62 -0.03 -16.96 -10.18
C GLU A 62 0.59 -16.12 -9.07
N THR A 63 1.61 -15.32 -9.41
CA THR A 63 1.93 -14.15 -8.59
C THR A 63 0.59 -13.47 -8.42
N ALA A 64 0.02 -13.56 -7.20
CA ALA A 64 -1.19 -12.83 -6.85
C ALA A 64 -0.99 -11.47 -7.48
N LYS A 65 -1.81 -11.12 -8.50
CA LYS A 65 -1.63 -9.89 -9.32
C LYS A 65 -1.05 -8.88 -8.38
N LEU A 66 0.26 -8.57 -8.50
CA LEU A 66 0.95 -7.90 -7.41
C LEU A 66 0.18 -6.60 -7.30
N GLY A 67 -0.63 -6.48 -6.24
CA GLY A 67 -1.50 -5.33 -6.08
C GLY A 67 -0.58 -4.13 -6.19
N ASN A 68 -1.01 -3.10 -6.91
CA ASN A 68 -0.20 -1.94 -7.21
C ASN A 68 0.74 -1.60 -6.03
N ARG A 69 2.03 -1.87 -6.18
CA ARG A 69 3.02 -1.75 -5.10
C ARG A 69 3.49 -0.32 -4.90
N LYS A 70 3.04 0.58 -5.77
CA LYS A 70 3.42 1.98 -5.78
C LYS A 70 2.70 2.72 -4.67
N ILE A 71 3.49 3.37 -3.82
CA ILE A 71 3.02 4.18 -2.70
C ILE A 71 3.46 5.60 -2.97
N PHE A 72 2.53 6.55 -3.03
CA PHE A 72 2.92 7.95 -3.12
C PHE A 72 3.38 8.43 -1.75
N VAL A 73 4.52 9.12 -1.70
CA VAL A 73 5.03 9.72 -0.47
C VAL A 73 4.98 11.24 -0.59
N VAL A 74 4.12 11.83 0.23
CA VAL A 74 4.05 13.28 0.42
C VAL A 74 4.92 13.64 1.63
N TYR A 75 5.74 14.67 1.50
CA TYR A 75 6.62 15.17 2.56
C TYR A 75 6.93 16.65 2.34
N GLY A 76 7.38 17.34 3.38
CA GLY A 76 7.85 18.72 3.27
C GLY A 76 9.36 18.82 3.36
N HIS A 77 9.91 19.38 4.45
CA HIS A 77 11.34 19.68 4.58
C HIS A 77 12.13 18.69 5.46
N ASP A 78 11.47 17.76 6.15
CA ASP A 78 12.17 16.75 6.96
C ASP A 78 12.75 15.61 6.08
N ASP A 79 13.89 15.88 5.46
CA ASP A 79 14.61 14.93 4.60
C ASP A 79 15.02 13.64 5.31
N ILE A 80 15.28 13.72 6.63
CA ILE A 80 15.65 12.56 7.44
C ILE A 80 14.44 11.64 7.56
N ALA A 81 13.28 12.16 7.95
CA ALA A 81 12.04 11.39 8.04
C ALA A 81 11.65 10.81 6.67
N ARG A 82 11.76 11.60 5.60
CA ARG A 82 11.54 11.15 4.21
C ARG A 82 12.42 9.95 3.86
N THR A 83 13.72 10.05 4.13
CA THR A 83 14.69 9.00 3.80
C THR A 83 14.44 7.73 4.62
N GLN A 84 14.10 7.87 5.91
CA GLN A 84 13.72 6.74 6.76
C GLN A 84 12.46 6.03 6.24
N LEU A 85 11.43 6.79 5.88
CA LEU A 85 10.20 6.24 5.29
C LEU A 85 10.50 5.52 3.97
N GLU A 86 11.27 6.13 3.09
CA GLU A 86 11.65 5.52 1.81
C GLU A 86 12.36 4.17 2.02
N ALA A 87 13.33 4.12 2.94
CA ALA A 87 14.05 2.90 3.28
C ALA A 87 13.12 1.82 3.89
N LEU A 88 12.19 2.22 4.74
CA LEU A 88 11.18 1.34 5.35
C LEU A 88 10.27 0.71 4.29
N LEU A 89 9.75 1.52 3.37
CA LEU A 89 8.88 1.05 2.29
C LEU A 89 9.62 0.09 1.34
N ARG A 90 10.85 0.43 0.94
CA ARG A 90 11.68 -0.46 0.10
C ARG A 90 12.01 -1.77 0.80
N ARG A 91 12.28 -1.75 2.11
CA ARG A 91 12.47 -2.97 2.93
C ARG A 91 11.25 -3.89 2.87
N TRP A 92 10.05 -3.32 2.79
CA TRP A 92 8.79 -4.04 2.62
C TRP A 92 8.44 -4.40 1.17
N ASP A 93 9.37 -4.26 0.22
CA ASP A 93 9.17 -4.53 -1.21
C ASP A 93 8.10 -3.61 -1.84
N LEU A 94 7.90 -2.41 -1.29
CA LEU A 94 7.03 -1.37 -1.84
C LEU A 94 7.85 -0.42 -2.72
N GLU A 95 7.17 0.23 -3.68
CA GLU A 95 7.77 1.18 -4.60
C GLU A 95 7.35 2.60 -4.22
N PRO A 96 8.16 3.35 -3.45
CA PRO A 96 7.82 4.73 -3.12
C PRO A 96 7.97 5.63 -4.35
N ILE A 97 6.92 6.39 -4.67
CA ILE A 97 6.95 7.50 -5.63
C ILE A 97 7.13 8.80 -4.85
N ILE A 98 8.23 9.49 -5.13
CA ILE A 98 8.61 10.75 -4.51
C ILE A 98 8.73 11.77 -5.65
N LEU A 99 7.91 12.83 -5.61
CA LEU A 99 7.68 13.73 -6.75
C LEU A 99 8.95 14.44 -7.23
N ASP A 100 9.80 14.89 -6.28
CA ASP A 100 11.06 15.59 -6.58
C ASP A 100 12.12 14.69 -7.22
N GLN A 101 11.98 13.38 -7.08
CA GLN A 101 12.86 12.40 -7.71
C GLN A 101 12.41 12.03 -9.14
N GLN A 102 11.21 12.45 -9.55
CA GLN A 102 10.68 12.16 -10.88
C GLN A 102 11.15 13.19 -11.90
N ALA A 103 11.40 12.76 -13.14
CA ALA A 103 11.76 13.66 -14.23
C ALA A 103 10.65 14.70 -14.47
N SER A 104 11.01 15.98 -14.59
CA SER A 104 9.99 17.02 -14.72
C SER A 104 9.40 17.14 -16.12
N GLY A 105 10.09 16.71 -17.19
CA GLY A 105 9.53 16.64 -18.55
C GLY A 105 8.97 17.96 -19.14
N GLY A 106 9.23 19.11 -18.51
CA GLY A 106 8.60 20.40 -18.85
C GLY A 106 7.22 20.62 -18.20
N GLN A 107 6.73 19.66 -17.40
CA GLN A 107 5.49 19.74 -16.65
C GLN A 107 5.63 20.63 -15.42
N THR A 108 4.51 21.25 -15.05
CA THR A 108 4.32 21.89 -13.75
C THR A 108 4.22 20.84 -12.64
N ILE A 109 4.42 21.27 -11.39
CA ILE A 109 4.33 20.39 -10.21
C ILE A 109 2.94 19.72 -10.13
N ILE A 110 1.87 20.47 -10.41
CA ILE A 110 0.50 19.96 -10.32
C ILE A 110 0.23 18.88 -11.39
N GLU A 111 0.74 19.04 -12.60
CA GLU A 111 0.59 18.05 -13.67
C GLU A 111 1.32 16.74 -13.33
N LYS A 112 2.56 16.82 -12.82
CA LYS A 112 3.29 15.64 -12.34
C LYS A 112 2.52 14.94 -11.22
N LEU A 113 2.02 15.72 -10.27
CA LEU A 113 1.27 15.20 -9.13
C LEU A 113 0.01 14.45 -9.61
N GLU A 114 -0.75 15.03 -10.55
CA GLU A 114 -1.93 14.39 -11.13
C GLU A 114 -1.60 13.10 -11.90
N GLU A 115 -0.52 13.09 -12.69
CA GLU A 115 -0.04 11.93 -13.43
C GLU A 115 0.33 10.77 -12.49
N TYR A 116 1.28 11.00 -11.58
CA TYR A 116 1.75 9.97 -10.67
C TYR A 116 0.69 9.54 -9.66
N SER A 117 -0.30 10.39 -9.36
CA SER A 117 -1.44 9.99 -8.52
C SER A 117 -2.33 8.92 -9.17
N GLN A 118 -2.32 8.77 -10.51
CA GLN A 118 -3.03 7.68 -11.19
C GLN A 118 -2.33 6.33 -11.04
N GLU A 119 -1.03 6.35 -10.75
CA GLU A 119 -0.19 5.16 -10.71
C GLU A 119 -0.14 4.49 -9.35
N VAL A 120 -0.76 5.07 -8.31
CA VAL A 120 -0.66 4.61 -6.93
C VAL A 120 -1.99 4.08 -6.41
N GLY A 121 -1.91 3.06 -5.55
CA GLY A 121 -3.07 2.52 -4.84
C GLY A 121 -3.20 3.03 -3.41
N TYR A 122 -2.20 3.76 -2.91
CA TYR A 122 -2.11 4.22 -1.54
C TYR A 122 -1.16 5.42 -1.45
N ALA A 123 -1.41 6.32 -0.50
CA ALA A 123 -0.53 7.45 -0.22
C ALA A 123 -0.15 7.51 1.26
N ILE A 124 1.08 7.94 1.54
CA ILE A 124 1.59 8.18 2.89
C ILE A 124 2.04 9.63 2.96
N VAL A 125 1.52 10.35 3.94
CA VAL A 125 1.80 11.77 4.16
C VAL A 125 2.65 11.92 5.42
N LEU A 126 3.86 12.42 5.28
CA LEU A 126 4.72 12.85 6.39
C LEU A 126 4.32 14.26 6.81
N ALA A 127 3.58 14.35 7.92
CA ALA A 127 3.17 15.60 8.54
C ALA A 127 4.19 16.01 9.60
N THR A 128 5.16 16.82 9.18
CA THR A 128 6.26 17.35 10.01
C THR A 128 6.10 18.85 10.28
N PRO A 129 6.65 19.37 11.39
CA PRO A 129 6.58 20.79 11.77
C PRO A 129 7.55 21.64 10.94
N ASP A 130 7.28 21.77 9.63
CA ASP A 130 8.21 22.40 8.69
C ASP A 130 8.07 23.93 8.61
N ASP A 131 6.88 24.45 8.90
CA ASP A 131 6.55 25.87 8.84
C ASP A 131 6.01 26.35 10.20
N GLU A 132 6.01 27.66 10.43
CA GLU A 132 5.29 28.29 11.55
C GLU A 132 4.09 29.10 11.05
N GLY A 133 3.02 29.15 11.85
CA GLY A 133 1.82 29.91 11.55
C GLY A 133 0.97 30.18 12.78
N LYS A 134 -0.07 31.00 12.63
CA LYS A 134 -1.08 31.23 13.67
C LYS A 134 -2.38 31.73 13.08
N SER A 135 -3.48 31.48 13.79
CA SER A 135 -4.73 32.19 13.52
C SER A 135 -4.56 33.69 13.81
N LYS A 136 -5.35 34.53 13.13
CA LYS A 136 -5.42 35.97 13.45
C LYS A 136 -5.86 36.25 14.89
N SER A 137 -6.57 35.30 15.50
CA SER A 137 -7.03 35.38 16.89
C SER A 137 -6.00 34.90 17.92
N GLU A 138 -4.84 34.40 17.49
CA GLU A 138 -3.81 33.87 18.37
C GLU A 138 -2.63 34.82 18.45
N ASP A 139 -2.02 34.89 19.63
CA ASP A 139 -0.90 35.80 19.88
C ASP A 139 0.46 35.17 19.52
N SER A 140 0.61 33.85 19.71
CA SER A 140 1.84 33.10 19.45
C SER A 140 1.79 32.32 18.14
N TYR A 141 2.96 32.17 17.51
CA TYR A 141 3.15 31.23 16.41
C TYR A 141 3.20 29.80 16.94
N LYS A 142 2.74 28.88 16.11
CA LYS A 142 2.77 27.42 16.30
C LYS A 142 3.45 26.79 15.10
N SER A 143 4.13 25.67 15.34
CA SER A 143 4.60 24.80 14.27
C SER A 143 3.40 24.26 13.51
N ARG A 144 3.55 24.04 12.20
CA ARG A 144 2.50 23.46 11.35
C ARG A 144 3.08 22.72 10.15
N VAL A 145 2.23 21.89 9.56
CA VAL A 145 2.55 21.15 8.33
C VAL A 145 2.68 22.15 7.18
N ARG A 146 3.65 21.91 6.30
CA ARG A 146 3.83 22.73 5.09
C ARG A 146 2.55 22.80 4.26
N GLN A 147 2.22 23.98 3.72
CA GLN A 147 0.97 24.17 2.97
C GLN A 147 0.83 23.25 1.75
N ASN A 148 1.93 23.01 1.01
CA ASN A 148 1.91 22.11 -0.14
C ASN A 148 1.58 20.67 0.27
N VAL A 149 2.11 20.21 1.42
CA VAL A 149 1.79 18.89 1.98
C VAL A 149 0.30 18.79 2.33
N VAL A 150 -0.29 19.86 2.88
CA VAL A 150 -1.74 19.91 3.17
C VAL A 150 -2.58 19.84 1.89
N LEU A 151 -2.15 20.53 0.82
CA LEU A 151 -2.82 20.48 -0.48
C LEU A 151 -2.78 19.07 -1.08
N GLU A 152 -1.60 18.45 -1.10
CA GLU A 152 -1.40 17.09 -1.62
C GLU A 152 -2.18 16.05 -0.80
N LEU A 153 -2.21 16.18 0.53
CA LEU A 153 -3.08 15.39 1.39
C LEU A 153 -4.55 15.50 0.97
N GLY A 154 -5.06 16.73 0.80
CA GLY A 154 -6.44 16.95 0.36
C GLY A 154 -6.74 16.28 -0.99
N MET A 155 -5.80 16.39 -1.93
CA MET A 155 -5.92 15.75 -3.25
C MET A 155 -5.97 14.22 -3.15
N PHE A 156 -5.08 13.60 -2.38
CA PHE A 156 -5.07 12.14 -2.21
C PHE A 156 -6.29 11.62 -1.45
N LEU A 157 -6.79 12.37 -0.46
CA LEU A 157 -8.05 12.03 0.21
C LEU A 157 -9.23 12.03 -0.75
N ALA A 158 -9.31 13.03 -1.64
CA ALA A 158 -10.35 13.11 -2.65
C ALA A 158 -10.24 11.99 -3.70
N LYS A 159 -9.01 11.63 -4.09
CA LYS A 159 -8.74 10.67 -5.17
C LYS A 159 -8.80 9.21 -4.73
N LEU A 160 -8.17 8.86 -3.60
CA LEU A 160 -8.00 7.48 -3.15
C LEU A 160 -9.03 7.06 -2.09
N GLY A 161 -9.65 8.02 -1.41
CA GLY A 161 -10.45 7.76 -0.21
C GLY A 161 -9.60 7.75 1.06
N ARG A 162 -10.26 7.90 2.21
CA ARG A 162 -9.61 8.05 3.52
C ARG A 162 -8.89 6.79 3.97
N GLU A 163 -9.37 5.63 3.56
CA GLU A 163 -8.87 4.31 3.93
C GLU A 163 -7.56 3.92 3.22
N LYS A 164 -7.18 4.67 2.18
CA LYS A 164 -5.96 4.47 1.38
C LYS A 164 -4.93 5.59 1.56
N VAL A 165 -5.08 6.39 2.61
CA VAL A 165 -4.16 7.47 2.97
C VAL A 165 -3.77 7.32 4.44
N ALA A 166 -2.47 7.17 4.71
CA ALA A 166 -1.93 7.22 6.06
C ALA A 166 -1.24 8.57 6.31
N ILE A 167 -1.46 9.16 7.49
CA ILE A 167 -0.76 10.36 7.92
C ILE A 167 0.20 9.97 9.05
N LEU A 168 1.49 10.09 8.79
CA LEU A 168 2.53 9.91 9.78
C LEU A 168 2.80 11.28 10.40
N LEU A 169 2.50 11.43 11.68
CA LEU A 169 2.52 12.72 12.35
C LEU A 169 3.72 12.77 13.29
N LYS A 170 4.63 13.71 13.06
CA LYS A 170 5.73 13.96 14.01
C LYS A 170 5.18 14.64 15.26
N GLU A 171 5.50 14.12 16.44
CA GLU A 171 5.09 14.74 17.70
C GLU A 171 5.90 16.04 17.92
N ASP A 172 5.18 17.10 18.27
CA ASP A 172 5.76 18.39 18.65
C ASP A 172 4.79 19.10 19.62
N ILE A 173 5.35 19.88 20.56
CA ILE A 173 4.64 20.44 21.72
C ILE A 173 3.61 21.50 21.29
N GLU A 174 3.93 22.31 20.28
CA GLU A 174 3.09 23.41 19.79
C GLU A 174 2.74 23.20 18.32
N PHE A 175 2.27 21.99 17.98
CA PHE A 175 1.95 21.60 16.62
C PHE A 175 0.47 21.82 16.27
N GLU A 176 0.19 22.75 15.38
CA GLU A 176 -1.13 22.95 14.79
C GLU A 176 -1.46 21.77 13.86
N LYS A 177 -2.38 20.91 14.30
CA LYS A 177 -2.94 19.83 13.48
C LYS A 177 -4.11 20.37 12.67
N PRO A 178 -4.23 20.04 11.36
CA PRO A 178 -5.37 20.50 10.59
C PRO A 178 -6.68 19.99 11.21
N SER A 179 -7.57 20.90 11.63
CA SER A 179 -8.75 20.57 12.44
C SER A 179 -9.81 19.77 11.68
N ASP A 180 -9.92 20.00 10.37
CA ASP A 180 -10.98 19.46 9.50
C ASP A 180 -10.78 17.99 9.10
N ILE A 181 -9.63 17.40 9.45
CA ILE A 181 -9.33 15.97 9.24
C ILE A 181 -9.52 15.14 10.50
N HIS A 182 -10.27 15.66 11.48
CA HIS A 182 -10.80 14.90 12.62
C HIS A 182 -11.51 13.62 12.12
N GLY A 183 -10.88 12.46 12.31
CA GLY A 183 -11.37 11.17 11.83
C GLY A 183 -10.41 10.42 10.89
N LEU A 184 -9.32 11.06 10.44
CA LEU A 184 -8.19 10.33 9.86
C LEU A 184 -7.30 9.75 10.95
N ILE A 185 -6.78 8.55 10.71
CA ILE A 185 -5.84 7.91 11.63
C ILE A 185 -4.48 8.58 11.45
N TYR A 186 -4.06 9.33 12.45
CA TYR A 186 -2.68 9.76 12.59
C TYR A 186 -1.86 8.63 13.22
N ILE A 187 -0.72 8.32 12.63
CA ILE A 187 0.25 7.40 13.20
C ILE A 187 1.39 8.27 13.76
N PRO A 188 1.44 8.51 15.08
CA PRO A 188 2.44 9.39 15.66
C PRO A 188 3.83 8.76 15.63
N PHE A 189 4.86 9.59 15.51
CA PHE A 189 6.26 9.24 15.77
C PHE A 189 7.00 10.43 16.38
N ASP A 190 8.01 10.17 17.21
CA ASP A 190 8.82 11.21 17.85
C ASP A 190 10.16 11.36 17.11
N LYS A 191 11.02 10.34 17.21
CA LYS A 191 12.43 10.45 16.77
C LYS A 191 12.69 9.72 15.46
N LYS A 192 12.04 8.59 15.24
CA LYS A 192 12.28 7.73 14.08
C LYS A 192 10.98 7.28 13.44
N VAL A 193 10.95 7.30 12.12
CA VAL A 193 9.80 6.79 11.35
C VAL A 193 9.58 5.30 11.59
N ASP A 194 10.61 4.52 11.96
CA ASP A 194 10.45 3.10 12.30
C ASP A 194 9.42 2.85 13.43
N GLU A 195 9.16 3.84 14.29
CA GLU A 195 8.14 3.78 15.35
C GLU A 195 6.73 3.54 14.78
N VAL A 196 6.47 3.97 13.54
CA VAL A 196 5.17 3.81 12.87
C VAL A 196 4.98 2.42 12.27
N ALA A 197 6.04 1.61 12.18
CA ALA A 197 6.11 0.42 11.32
C ALA A 197 4.93 -0.54 11.53
N ILE A 198 4.67 -0.92 12.78
CA ILE A 198 3.61 -1.89 13.13
C ILE A 198 2.22 -1.37 12.75
N ASN A 199 1.96 -0.09 13.01
CA ASN A 199 0.67 0.53 12.71
C ASN A 199 0.49 0.70 11.20
N LEU A 200 1.54 1.12 10.49
CA LEU A 200 1.52 1.31 9.05
C LEU A 200 1.36 -0.02 8.30
N ILE A 201 2.05 -1.09 8.73
CA ILE A 201 1.86 -2.44 8.19
C ILE A 201 0.40 -2.89 8.33
N ARG A 202 -0.22 -2.61 9.49
CA ARG A 202 -1.62 -2.99 9.74
C ARG A 202 -2.57 -2.30 8.77
N GLU A 203 -2.39 -1.00 8.53
CA GLU A 203 -3.24 -0.24 7.60
C GLU A 203 -3.01 -0.65 6.14
N LEU A 204 -1.76 -0.85 5.73
CA LEU A 204 -1.40 -1.36 4.41
C LEU A 204 -2.00 -2.76 4.16
N SER A 205 -1.91 -3.66 5.15
CA SER A 205 -2.47 -5.02 5.07
C SER A 205 -3.98 -5.02 4.89
N LYS A 206 -4.71 -4.11 5.55
CA LYS A 206 -6.17 -3.95 5.36
C LYS A 206 -6.53 -3.56 3.93
N GLN A 207 -5.64 -2.85 3.23
CA GLN A 207 -5.82 -2.47 1.82
C GLN A 207 -5.25 -3.50 0.83
N GLY A 208 -4.84 -4.68 1.30
CA GLY A 208 -4.35 -5.76 0.46
C GLY A 208 -2.86 -5.69 0.12
N TYR A 209 -2.09 -4.83 0.79
CA TYR A 209 -0.62 -4.85 0.70
C TYR A 209 -0.07 -5.90 1.67
N ASN A 210 0.25 -7.07 1.15
CA ASN A 210 0.88 -8.13 1.94
C ASN A 210 2.34 -7.76 2.22
N ILE A 211 2.63 -7.43 3.48
CA ILE A 211 3.98 -7.12 3.96
C ILE A 211 4.46 -8.27 4.84
N ASP A 212 5.68 -8.73 4.59
CA ASP A 212 6.32 -9.75 5.42
C ASP A 212 6.63 -9.17 6.81
N PRO A 213 6.00 -9.67 7.89
CA PRO A 213 6.23 -9.15 9.24
C PRO A 213 7.67 -9.38 9.74
N LEU A 214 8.45 -10.24 9.10
CA LEU A 214 9.85 -10.48 9.43
C LEU A 214 10.80 -9.39 8.91
N ARG A 215 10.29 -8.43 8.12
CA ARG A 215 11.06 -7.32 7.53
C ARG A 215 10.87 -5.97 8.27
N ILE A 216 10.46 -6.00 9.54
CA ILE A 216 10.35 -4.80 10.39
C ILE A 216 11.73 -4.21 10.64
#